data_AF-A0A7W1GFE6-F1
#
_entry.id   AF-A0A7W1GFE6-F1
#
_cell.length_a   1.000
_cell.length_b   1.000
_cell.length_c   1.000
_cell.angle_alpha   90.00
_cell.angle_beta   90.00
_cell.angle_gamma   90.00
#
_symmetry.space_group_name_H-M   'P 1'
#
loop_
_entity.id
_entity.type
_entity.pdbx_description
1 polymer ?
#
loop_
_entity_poly.entity_id
_entity_poly.type
_entity_poly.pdbx_seq_one_letter_code
_entity_poly.pdbx_strand_id
1 'polypeptide(L)'
;MKPADRLKTVAIGAASAAKTAGQQAGEQPTTTVVDMQTVERIAANWPMMSQAAVKEIVGKYGAPNEAMESRLIWYNNGPWKRTICYRDEVPHHFPNPHSDVVECFIDYRVPPEKFSELAEFDGSVIVERTKGEVSARCDMESANFLAINLMYKIVTGEMNAEKAREVYTETAAAYVVSRSAPLAEGFQFELLQEQTNDPDETTIAGAMLRQTAGKVKDMVS
;
A
#
# COMPACT_ATOMS: atom_id res chain seq x y z
N MET A 1 4.19 -20.15 -24.95
CA MET A 1 4.06 -21.33 -24.06
C MET A 1 3.25 -22.40 -24.77
N LYS A 2 3.64 -23.69 -24.74
CA LYS A 2 2.84 -24.75 -25.37
C LYS A 2 1.57 -25.03 -24.54
N PRO A 3 0.49 -25.59 -25.11
CA PRO A 3 -0.73 -25.89 -24.36
C PRO A 3 -0.51 -26.76 -23.11
N ALA A 4 0.37 -27.76 -23.19
CA ALA A 4 0.72 -28.62 -22.05
C ALA A 4 1.41 -27.83 -20.92
N ASP A 5 2.29 -26.90 -21.27
CA ASP A 5 2.97 -26.04 -20.28
C ASP A 5 1.96 -25.15 -19.55
N ARG A 6 0.97 -24.59 -20.27
CA ARG A 6 -0.10 -23.78 -19.67
C ARG A 6 -0.91 -24.59 -18.67
N LEU A 7 -1.28 -25.82 -19.02
CA LEU A 7 -2.04 -26.69 -18.13
C LEU A 7 -1.24 -27.03 -16.86
N LYS A 8 0.06 -27.30 -17.01
CA LYS A 8 0.96 -27.52 -15.88
C LYS A 8 1.05 -26.29 -14.97
N THR A 9 1.16 -25.09 -15.53
CA THR A 9 1.18 -23.85 -14.75
C THR A 9 -0.14 -23.62 -14.00
N VAL A 10 -1.29 -23.86 -14.63
CA VAL A 10 -2.60 -23.78 -13.96
C VAL A 10 -2.70 -24.76 -12.80
N ALA A 11 -2.23 -26.01 -12.98
CA ALA A 11 -2.24 -27.00 -11.91
C ALA A 11 -1.33 -26.61 -10.73
N ILE A 12 -0.13 -26.08 -11.01
CA ILE A 12 0.77 -25.54 -9.97
C ILE A 12 0.10 -24.37 -9.23
N GLY A 13 -0.53 -23.45 -9.98
CA GLY A 13 -1.25 -22.32 -9.41
C GLY A 13 -2.38 -22.74 -8.48
N ALA A 14 -3.22 -23.70 -8.89
CA ALA A 14 -4.31 -24.23 -8.07
C ALA A 14 -3.80 -24.90 -6.78
N ALA A 15 -2.72 -25.69 -6.86
CA ALA A 15 -2.11 -26.31 -5.69
C ALA A 15 -1.51 -25.28 -4.72
N SER A 16 -0.88 -24.23 -5.26
CA SER A 16 -0.36 -23.12 -4.47
C SER A 16 -1.48 -22.34 -3.78
N ALA A 17 -2.56 -22.03 -4.49
CA ALA A 17 -3.72 -21.31 -3.95
C ALA A 17 -4.39 -22.08 -2.80
N ALA A 18 -4.50 -23.41 -2.93
CA ALA A 18 -5.02 -24.25 -1.85
C ALA A 18 -4.16 -24.22 -0.58
N LYS A 19 -2.83 -24.05 -0.72
CA LYS A 19 -1.89 -23.95 0.41
C LYS A 19 -1.97 -22.58 1.11
N THR A 20 -2.25 -21.52 0.36
CA THR A 20 -2.34 -20.15 0.89
C THR A 20 -3.74 -19.78 1.35
N ALA A 21 -4.74 -20.64 1.13
CA ALA A 21 -6.11 -20.41 1.56
C ALA A 21 -6.18 -20.21 3.09
N GLY A 22 -6.73 -19.07 3.53
CA GLY A 22 -6.86 -18.73 4.95
C GLY A 22 -5.61 -18.13 5.60
N GLN A 23 -4.51 -17.94 4.87
CA GLN A 23 -3.36 -17.19 5.38
C GLN A 23 -3.60 -15.68 5.25
N GLN A 24 -2.96 -14.89 6.12
CA GLN A 24 -2.93 -13.43 5.97
C GLN A 24 -2.25 -13.08 4.64
N ALA A 25 -2.91 -12.27 3.83
CA ALA A 25 -2.39 -11.88 2.54
C ALA A 25 -1.30 -10.81 2.68
N GLY A 26 -0.37 -10.78 1.71
CA GLY A 26 0.73 -9.81 1.67
C GLY A 26 2.08 -10.37 2.12
N GLU A 27 3.06 -9.47 2.20
CA GLU A 27 4.44 -9.79 2.56
C GLU A 27 4.52 -10.17 4.04
N GLN A 28 5.29 -11.22 4.35
CA GLN A 28 5.50 -11.67 5.72
C GLN A 28 6.63 -10.85 6.36
N PRO A 29 6.40 -10.27 7.55
CA PRO A 29 7.38 -9.40 8.18
C PRO A 29 8.59 -10.21 8.67
N THR A 30 9.79 -9.68 8.43
CA THR A 30 11.02 -10.21 9.05
C THR A 30 11.30 -9.47 10.36
N THR A 31 11.79 -10.17 11.38
CA THR A 31 12.14 -9.56 12.69
C THR A 31 13.59 -9.12 12.79
N THR A 32 14.45 -9.57 11.89
CA THR A 32 15.85 -9.14 11.82
C THR A 32 15.94 -7.70 11.33
N VAL A 33 17.00 -7.01 11.74
CA VAL A 33 17.32 -5.66 11.27
C VAL A 33 18.71 -5.65 10.61
N VAL A 34 18.89 -4.74 9.66
CA VAL A 34 20.16 -4.52 8.97
C VAL A 34 21.10 -3.68 9.84
N ASP A 35 22.41 -3.95 9.75
CA ASP A 35 23.42 -3.11 10.41
C ASP A 35 23.38 -1.66 9.91
N MET A 36 23.47 -0.70 10.83
CA MET A 36 23.34 0.72 10.51
C MET A 36 24.44 1.25 9.58
N GLN A 37 25.67 0.71 9.63
CA GLN A 37 26.72 1.14 8.70
C GLN A 37 26.38 0.73 7.26
N THR A 38 25.70 -0.41 7.09
CA THR A 38 25.20 -0.86 5.79
C THR A 38 24.10 0.06 5.29
N VAL A 39 23.17 0.46 6.16
CA VAL A 39 22.05 1.35 5.84
C VAL A 39 22.58 2.72 5.41
N GLU A 40 23.48 3.31 6.19
CA GLU A 40 24.13 4.60 5.89
C GLU A 40 24.87 4.55 4.55
N ARG A 41 25.64 3.47 4.30
CA ARG A 41 26.35 3.27 3.04
C ARG A 41 25.40 3.21 1.84
N ILE A 42 24.27 2.51 1.97
CA ILE A 42 23.26 2.40 0.89
C ILE A 42 22.63 3.76 0.60
N ALA A 43 22.21 4.48 1.65
CA ALA A 43 21.48 5.73 1.50
C ALA A 43 22.38 6.95 1.15
N ALA A 44 23.70 6.86 1.33
CA ALA A 44 24.63 7.99 1.17
C ALA A 44 24.56 8.69 -0.19
N ASN A 45 24.23 7.96 -1.26
CA ASN A 45 24.18 8.50 -2.63
C ASN A 45 22.74 8.70 -3.14
N TRP A 46 21.74 8.58 -2.27
CA TRP A 46 20.35 8.80 -2.65
C TRP A 46 20.08 10.31 -2.83
N PRO A 47 19.00 10.69 -3.53
CA PRO A 47 18.54 12.07 -3.58
C PRO A 47 18.32 12.66 -2.18
N MET A 48 18.44 13.99 -2.05
CA MET A 48 18.41 14.68 -0.76
C MET A 48 17.11 14.43 0.01
N MET A 49 15.97 14.40 -0.67
CA MET A 49 14.69 14.11 0.01
C MET A 49 14.64 12.68 0.54
N SER A 50 15.08 11.70 -0.25
CA SER A 50 15.18 10.31 0.20
C SER A 50 16.12 10.18 1.40
N GLN A 51 17.26 10.88 1.43
CA GLN A 51 18.16 10.87 2.59
C GLN A 51 17.50 11.47 3.84
N ALA A 52 16.78 12.58 3.69
CA ALA A 52 16.06 13.23 4.78
C ALA A 52 14.98 12.31 5.37
N ALA A 53 14.19 11.67 4.49
CA ALA A 53 13.20 10.67 4.88
C ALA A 53 13.82 9.48 5.62
N VAL A 54 14.90 8.91 5.10
CA VAL A 54 15.62 7.81 5.78
C VAL A 54 16.06 8.23 7.17
N LYS A 55 16.64 9.43 7.32
CA LYS A 55 17.06 9.94 8.62
C LYS A 55 15.89 10.10 9.59
N GLU A 56 14.75 10.59 9.11
CA GLU A 56 13.53 10.72 9.92
C GLU A 56 13.03 9.36 10.41
N ILE A 57 12.83 8.41 9.50
CA ILE A 57 12.30 7.08 9.81
C ILE A 57 13.26 6.28 10.69
N VAL A 58 14.57 6.33 10.43
CA VAL A 58 15.59 5.73 11.31
C VAL A 58 15.55 6.38 12.71
N GLY A 59 15.40 7.70 12.78
CA GLY A 59 15.31 8.42 14.05
C GLY A 59 14.11 7.98 14.89
N LYS A 60 12.98 7.63 14.26
CA LYS A 60 11.75 7.18 14.93
C LYS A 60 11.76 5.69 15.27
N TYR A 61 12.20 4.85 14.34
CA TYR A 61 11.98 3.40 14.39
C TYR A 61 13.25 2.56 14.45
N GLY A 62 14.43 3.17 14.36
CA GLY A 62 15.71 2.49 14.33
C GLY A 62 16.02 1.86 12.97
N ALA A 63 16.87 0.84 12.97
CA ALA A 63 17.34 0.18 11.75
C ALA A 63 16.21 -0.51 10.97
N PRO A 64 16.22 -0.46 9.62
CA PRO A 64 15.26 -1.18 8.79
C PRO A 64 15.44 -2.69 8.90
N ASN A 65 14.38 -3.42 8.58
CA ASN A 65 14.40 -4.87 8.50
C ASN A 65 15.10 -5.37 7.23
N GLU A 66 14.91 -4.66 6.12
CA GLU A 66 15.57 -4.94 4.85
C GLU A 66 16.18 -3.66 4.26
N ALA A 67 17.35 -3.82 3.63
CA ALA A 67 18.03 -2.73 2.95
C ALA A 67 18.57 -3.20 1.61
N MET A 68 18.25 -2.46 0.55
CA MET A 68 18.74 -2.69 -0.81
C MET A 68 18.98 -1.36 -1.50
N GLU A 69 19.76 -1.35 -2.58
CA GLU A 69 20.23 -0.13 -3.24
C GLU A 69 19.11 0.83 -3.70
N SER A 70 17.88 0.34 -3.87
CA SER A 70 16.72 1.14 -4.30
C SER A 70 15.73 1.47 -3.20
N ARG A 71 15.75 0.78 -2.05
CA ARG A 71 14.77 0.97 -0.97
C ARG A 71 15.22 0.39 0.37
N LEU A 72 14.69 0.96 1.45
CA LEU A 72 14.78 0.46 2.82
C LEU A 72 13.38 0.14 3.31
N ILE A 73 13.21 -0.99 4.00
CA ILE A 73 11.89 -1.48 4.44
C ILE A 73 11.90 -1.74 5.95
N TRP A 74 10.91 -1.17 6.62
CA TRP A 74 10.54 -1.50 8.00
C TRP A 74 9.21 -2.24 7.98
N TYR A 75 9.11 -3.27 8.79
CA TYR A 75 7.85 -3.99 9.03
C TYR A 75 7.41 -3.77 10.48
N ASN A 76 6.10 -3.70 10.68
CA ASN A 76 5.47 -3.57 12.00
C ASN A 76 6.08 -2.45 12.85
N ASN A 77 6.33 -1.28 12.25
CA ASN A 77 6.96 -0.14 12.89
C ASN A 77 5.92 0.91 13.31
N GLY A 78 5.86 1.20 14.61
CA GLY A 78 4.85 2.12 15.14
C GLY A 78 3.43 1.63 14.80
N PRO A 79 2.57 2.47 14.20
CA PRO A 79 1.22 2.07 13.81
C PRO A 79 1.15 1.47 12.39
N TRP A 80 2.29 1.34 11.69
CA TRP A 80 2.33 0.89 10.31
C TRP A 80 2.59 -0.61 10.20
N LYS A 81 1.87 -1.25 9.28
CA LYS A 81 2.18 -2.61 8.83
C LYS A 81 3.57 -2.65 8.18
N ARG A 82 3.88 -1.63 7.39
CA ARG A 82 5.13 -1.49 6.66
C ARG A 82 5.41 -0.02 6.35
N THR A 83 6.67 0.35 6.38
CA THR A 83 7.17 1.63 5.84
C THR A 83 8.29 1.34 4.85
N ILE A 84 8.26 1.98 3.69
CA ILE A 84 9.30 1.88 2.67
C ILE A 84 9.84 3.28 2.38
N CYS A 85 11.15 3.46 2.52
CA CYS A 85 11.85 4.61 1.96
C CYS A 85 12.46 4.22 0.61
N TYR A 86 12.24 5.04 -0.41
CA TYR A 86 12.73 4.82 -1.77
C TYR A 86 13.88 5.75 -2.10
N ARG A 87 14.84 5.25 -2.89
CA ARG A 87 15.85 6.08 -3.54
C ARG A 87 15.23 6.96 -4.62
N ASP A 88 14.37 6.36 -5.44
CA ASP A 88 13.89 7.02 -6.66
C ASP A 88 12.66 7.88 -6.33
N GLU A 89 12.77 9.17 -6.66
CA GLU A 89 11.73 10.18 -6.42
C GLU A 89 10.61 10.08 -7.47
N VAL A 90 9.36 10.26 -7.02
CA VAL A 90 8.20 10.42 -7.91
C VAL A 90 7.64 11.83 -7.74
N PRO A 91 7.67 12.69 -8.78
CA PRO A 91 7.16 14.06 -8.66
C PRO A 91 5.66 14.08 -8.36
N HIS A 92 5.28 14.86 -7.34
CA HIS A 92 3.90 15.04 -6.90
C HIS A 92 3.62 16.53 -6.71
N HIS A 93 2.42 16.99 -7.07
CA HIS A 93 2.08 18.42 -7.12
C HIS A 93 0.99 18.85 -6.12
N PHE A 94 0.38 17.90 -5.42
CA PHE A 94 -0.70 18.16 -4.49
C PHE A 94 -0.25 17.83 -3.06
N PRO A 95 -0.47 18.72 -2.06
CA PRO A 95 -1.08 20.04 -2.16
C PRO A 95 -0.13 21.12 -2.70
N ASN A 96 1.18 20.83 -2.73
CA ASN A 96 2.23 21.65 -3.35
C ASN A 96 3.25 20.73 -4.04
N PRO A 97 4.09 21.25 -4.95
CA PRO A 97 5.17 20.46 -5.56
C PRO A 97 6.14 19.86 -4.52
N HIS A 98 6.35 18.55 -4.59
CA HIS A 98 7.32 17.77 -3.81
C HIS A 98 7.63 16.42 -4.51
N SER A 99 8.42 15.57 -3.87
CA SER A 99 8.83 14.25 -4.38
C SER A 99 8.46 13.14 -3.40
N ASP A 100 7.70 12.15 -3.86
CA ASP A 100 7.25 11.02 -3.05
C ASP A 100 8.38 9.99 -2.85
N VAL A 101 8.86 9.86 -1.62
CA VAL A 101 9.99 8.99 -1.25
C VAL A 101 9.69 8.06 -0.06
N VAL A 102 8.58 8.26 0.65
CA VAL A 102 8.14 7.40 1.77
C VAL A 102 6.76 6.83 1.47
N GLU A 103 6.61 5.52 1.60
CA GLU A 103 5.31 4.84 1.51
C GLU A 103 5.01 4.09 2.80
N CYS A 104 3.84 4.33 3.37
CA CYS A 104 3.40 3.73 4.61
C CYS A 104 2.13 2.90 4.37
N PHE A 105 2.06 1.71 4.95
CA PHE A 105 1.00 0.73 4.71
C PHE A 105 0.23 0.42 5.99
N ILE A 106 -1.08 0.23 5.84
CA ILE A 106 -1.97 -0.31 6.88
C ILE A 106 -2.80 -1.48 6.34
N ASP A 107 -3.19 -2.37 7.22
CA ASP A 107 -4.28 -3.31 6.94
C ASP A 107 -5.61 -2.55 7.02
N TYR A 108 -6.32 -2.43 5.90
CA TYR A 108 -7.63 -1.78 5.84
C TYR A 108 -8.41 -2.24 4.61
N ARG A 109 -9.67 -2.65 4.81
CA ARG A 109 -10.56 -3.07 3.72
C ARG A 109 -11.43 -1.91 3.27
N VAL A 110 -11.09 -1.33 2.13
CA VAL A 110 -11.91 -0.30 1.47
C VAL A 110 -13.08 -0.95 0.71
N PRO A 111 -14.32 -0.47 0.87
CA PRO A 111 -15.45 -0.89 0.05
C PRO A 111 -15.22 -0.58 -1.44
N PRO A 112 -15.47 -1.52 -2.38
CA PRO A 112 -15.21 -1.32 -3.81
C PRO A 112 -15.83 -0.06 -4.41
N GLU A 113 -17.02 0.34 -3.96
CA GLU A 113 -17.73 1.53 -4.40
C GLU A 113 -17.02 2.85 -4.04
N LYS A 114 -16.04 2.82 -3.13
CA LYS A 114 -15.25 3.99 -2.73
C LYS A 114 -13.97 4.20 -3.53
N PHE A 115 -13.59 3.26 -4.40
CA PHE A 115 -12.32 3.33 -5.14
C PHE A 115 -12.21 4.57 -6.03
N SER A 116 -13.28 4.93 -6.75
CA SER A 116 -13.27 6.12 -7.61
C SER A 116 -13.15 7.40 -6.80
N GLU A 117 -13.86 7.50 -5.67
CA GLU A 117 -13.82 8.68 -4.80
C GLU A 117 -12.43 8.86 -4.16
N LEU A 118 -11.77 7.77 -3.78
CA LEU A 118 -10.38 7.84 -3.28
C LEU A 118 -9.39 8.23 -4.38
N ALA A 119 -9.59 7.76 -5.62
CA ALA A 119 -8.76 8.15 -6.75
C ALA A 119 -8.93 9.64 -7.13
N GLU A 120 -10.13 10.20 -6.93
CA GLU A 120 -10.37 11.65 -7.07
C GLU A 120 -9.76 12.47 -5.93
N PHE A 121 -9.68 11.90 -4.73
CA PHE A 121 -9.07 12.54 -3.57
C PHE A 121 -7.56 12.70 -3.73
N ASP A 122 -6.82 11.60 -3.86
CA ASP A 122 -5.36 11.60 -3.89
C ASP A 122 -4.82 10.36 -4.61
N GLY A 123 -4.06 10.58 -5.69
CA GLY A 123 -3.46 9.51 -6.49
C GLY A 123 -2.35 8.74 -5.76
N SER A 124 -1.85 9.28 -4.66
CA SER A 124 -0.84 8.63 -3.80
C SER A 124 -1.47 7.79 -2.68
N VAL A 125 -2.80 7.75 -2.56
CA VAL A 125 -3.52 6.74 -1.77
C VAL A 125 -3.80 5.52 -2.63
N ILE A 126 -3.15 4.40 -2.33
CA ILE A 126 -3.19 3.19 -3.13
C ILE A 126 -3.95 2.11 -2.36
N VAL A 127 -5.02 1.59 -2.97
CA VAL A 127 -5.86 0.55 -2.38
C VAL A 127 -5.62 -0.78 -3.09
N GLU A 128 -5.16 -1.79 -2.34
CA GLU A 128 -4.95 -3.15 -2.83
C GLU A 128 -5.94 -4.13 -2.19
N ARG A 129 -7.11 -4.28 -2.83
CA ARG A 129 -8.22 -5.12 -2.34
C ARG A 129 -7.81 -6.56 -2.02
N THR A 130 -7.04 -7.19 -2.90
CA THR A 130 -6.65 -8.61 -2.75
C THR A 130 -5.85 -8.87 -1.48
N LYS A 131 -4.91 -7.96 -1.15
CA LYS A 131 -4.15 -8.03 0.08
C LYS A 131 -4.89 -7.48 1.29
N GLY A 132 -5.88 -6.62 1.06
CA GLY A 132 -6.59 -5.93 2.14
C GLY A 132 -5.76 -4.82 2.75
N GLU A 133 -4.93 -4.15 1.95
CA GLU A 133 -4.06 -3.09 2.43
C GLU A 133 -4.31 -1.77 1.70
N VAL A 134 -4.07 -0.68 2.42
CA VAL A 134 -4.02 0.67 1.86
C VAL A 134 -2.64 1.23 2.16
N SER A 135 -2.04 1.91 1.18
CA SER A 135 -0.85 2.72 1.39
C SER A 135 -1.08 4.18 1.03
N ALA A 136 -0.27 5.03 1.64
CA ALA A 136 -0.07 6.40 1.20
C ALA A 136 1.41 6.61 0.89
N ARG A 137 1.71 7.31 -0.20
CA ARG A 137 3.06 7.67 -0.64
C ARG A 137 3.23 9.19 -0.63
N CYS A 138 4.30 9.69 -0.02
CA CYS A 138 4.57 11.13 0.04
C CYS A 138 6.05 11.41 0.34
N ASP A 139 6.42 12.67 0.55
CA ASP A 139 7.76 13.09 0.96
C ASP A 139 8.06 12.80 2.44
N MET A 140 7.03 12.74 3.29
CA MET A 140 7.12 12.56 4.74
C MET A 140 6.06 11.60 5.29
N GLU A 141 6.37 10.95 6.42
CA GLU A 141 5.43 10.07 7.15
C GLU A 141 4.18 10.83 7.64
N SER A 142 4.35 12.08 8.08
CA SER A 142 3.23 12.92 8.56
C SER A 142 2.18 13.17 7.46
N ALA A 143 2.62 13.33 6.23
CA ALA A 143 1.74 13.47 5.08
C ALA A 143 0.98 12.18 4.77
N ASN A 144 1.63 11.02 4.98
CA ASN A 144 0.96 9.71 4.89
C ASN A 144 -0.09 9.52 5.99
N PHE A 145 0.16 9.95 7.23
CA PHE A 145 -0.89 9.98 8.28
C PHE A 145 -2.09 10.82 7.84
N LEU A 146 -1.84 12.02 7.30
CA LEU A 146 -2.89 12.92 6.83
C LEU A 146 -3.73 12.27 5.71
N ALA A 147 -3.07 11.73 4.69
CA ALA A 147 -3.74 11.07 3.57
C ALA A 147 -4.62 9.89 4.03
N ILE A 148 -4.10 9.03 4.92
CA ILE A 148 -4.84 7.86 5.41
C ILE A 148 -6.01 8.26 6.33
N ASN A 149 -5.84 9.26 7.19
CA ASN A 149 -6.94 9.77 8.01
C ASN A 149 -8.07 10.36 7.15
N LEU A 150 -7.75 11.04 6.06
CA LEU A 150 -8.74 11.59 5.14
C LEU A 150 -9.39 10.51 4.28
N MET A 151 -8.63 9.52 3.82
CA MET A 151 -9.16 8.30 3.20
C MET A 151 -10.21 7.65 4.11
N TYR A 152 -9.91 7.48 5.39
CA TYR A 152 -10.85 6.90 6.36
C TYR A 152 -12.16 7.70 6.40
N LYS A 153 -12.08 9.04 6.50
CA LYS A 153 -13.26 9.92 6.52
C LYS A 153 -14.10 9.85 5.24
N ILE A 154 -13.47 9.64 4.08
CA ILE A 154 -14.18 9.41 2.81
C ILE A 154 -14.90 8.07 2.83
N VAL A 155 -14.21 7.02 3.26
CA VAL A 155 -14.75 5.66 3.31
C VAL A 155 -15.92 5.55 4.29
N THR A 156 -15.85 6.22 5.45
CA THR A 156 -16.94 6.27 6.44
C THR A 156 -18.07 7.21 6.05
N GLY A 157 -17.94 7.96 4.96
CA GLY A 157 -18.95 8.92 4.48
C GLY A 157 -19.03 10.20 5.30
N GLU A 158 -18.04 10.49 6.14
CA GLU A 158 -17.94 11.76 6.88
C GLU A 158 -17.68 12.96 5.96
N MET A 159 -17.01 12.74 4.82
CA MET A 159 -16.78 13.75 3.78
C MET A 159 -16.58 13.12 2.41
N ASN A 160 -16.57 13.97 1.37
CA ASN A 160 -16.25 13.57 0.00
C ASN A 160 -14.80 13.94 -0.38
N ALA A 161 -14.37 13.51 -1.56
CA ALA A 161 -13.03 13.77 -2.09
C ALA A 161 -12.67 15.27 -2.16
N GLU A 162 -13.59 16.10 -2.67
CA GLU A 162 -13.37 17.55 -2.79
C GLU A 162 -13.07 18.17 -1.42
N LYS A 163 -13.90 17.89 -0.41
CA LYS A 163 -13.70 18.43 0.93
C LYS A 163 -12.43 17.88 1.58
N ALA A 164 -12.11 16.61 1.35
CA ALA A 164 -10.87 16.02 1.84
C ALA A 164 -9.63 16.72 1.28
N ARG A 165 -9.63 17.14 -0.01
CA ARG A 165 -8.53 17.89 -0.61
C ARG A 165 -8.34 19.28 0.01
N GLU A 166 -9.43 19.97 0.35
CA GLU A 166 -9.38 21.23 1.09
C GLU A 166 -8.75 21.03 2.48
N VAL A 167 -9.26 20.05 3.24
CA VAL A 167 -8.77 19.74 4.60
C VAL A 167 -7.31 19.31 4.58
N TYR A 168 -6.89 18.53 3.57
CA TYR A 168 -5.49 18.17 3.38
C TYR A 168 -4.65 19.44 3.27
N THR A 169 -5.01 20.33 2.34
CA THR A 169 -4.24 21.55 2.05
C THR A 169 -4.12 22.43 3.29
N GLU A 170 -5.22 22.67 4.00
CA GLU A 170 -5.23 23.46 5.24
C GLU A 170 -4.38 22.82 6.34
N THR A 171 -4.49 21.50 6.51
CA THR A 171 -3.75 20.77 7.55
C THR A 171 -2.25 20.71 7.25
N ALA A 172 -1.87 20.45 6.00
CA ALA A 172 -0.48 20.47 5.57
C ALA A 172 0.14 21.86 5.78
N ALA A 173 -0.56 22.92 5.41
CA ALA A 173 -0.12 24.29 5.65
C ALA A 173 0.05 24.59 7.15
N ALA A 174 -0.88 24.14 8.00
CA ALA A 174 -0.79 24.28 9.45
C ALA A 174 0.43 23.54 10.03
N TYR A 175 0.67 22.30 9.59
CA TYR A 175 1.81 21.49 10.01
C TYR A 175 3.15 22.15 9.66
N VAL A 176 3.29 22.66 8.44
CA VAL A 176 4.51 23.35 7.97
C VAL A 176 4.87 24.56 8.83
N VAL A 177 3.87 25.32 9.30
CA VAL A 177 4.10 26.47 10.20
C VAL A 177 4.09 26.09 11.68
N SER A 178 4.26 24.80 12.00
CA SER A 178 4.32 24.25 13.37
C SER A 178 3.08 24.58 14.22
N ARG A 179 1.90 24.70 13.59
CA ARG A 179 0.62 24.68 14.30
C ARG A 179 0.18 23.23 14.49
N SER A 180 -0.69 23.01 15.48
CA SER A 180 -1.26 21.69 15.73
C SER A 180 -1.98 21.16 14.48
N ALA A 181 -1.66 19.93 14.09
CA ALA A 181 -2.25 19.26 12.95
C ALA A 181 -2.46 17.76 13.28
N PRO A 182 -3.47 17.42 14.10
CA PRO A 182 -3.65 16.06 14.62
C PRO A 182 -3.71 14.98 13.53
N LEU A 183 -4.36 15.29 12.39
CA LEU A 183 -4.45 14.37 11.26
C LEU A 183 -3.09 14.00 10.64
N ALA A 184 -2.06 14.83 10.81
CA ALA A 184 -0.70 14.59 10.31
C ALA A 184 0.25 14.01 11.39
N GLU A 185 -0.22 13.89 12.64
CA GLU A 185 0.61 13.48 13.78
C GLU A 185 0.34 12.02 14.22
N GLY A 186 -0.77 11.43 13.77
CA GLY A 186 -1.12 10.04 14.05
C GLY A 186 -2.53 9.69 13.56
N PHE A 187 -2.92 8.42 13.67
CA PHE A 187 -4.27 8.00 13.30
C PHE A 187 -5.33 8.58 14.24
N GLN A 188 -6.42 9.07 13.66
CA GLN A 188 -7.59 9.60 14.35
C GLN A 188 -8.72 8.57 14.43
N PHE A 189 -8.39 7.31 14.16
CA PHE A 189 -9.28 6.15 14.21
C PHE A 189 -8.49 4.93 14.70
N GLU A 190 -9.18 3.93 15.22
CA GLU A 190 -8.56 2.68 15.63
C GLU A 190 -8.37 1.76 14.43
N LEU A 191 -7.14 1.25 14.26
CA LEU A 191 -6.86 0.18 13.31
C LEU A 191 -7.32 -1.14 13.90
N LEU A 192 -8.40 -1.70 13.35
CA LEU A 192 -8.85 -3.03 13.71
C LEU A 192 -7.84 -4.07 13.19
N GLN A 193 -7.32 -4.90 14.08
CA GLN A 193 -6.45 -6.05 13.74
C GLN A 193 -7.29 -7.24 13.25
N GLU A 194 -8.14 -7.00 12.25
CA GLU A 194 -8.98 -8.03 11.63
C GLU A 194 -8.36 -8.53 10.31
N GLN A 195 -8.88 -9.65 9.80
CA GLN A 195 -8.50 -10.16 8.48
C GLN A 195 -9.08 -9.25 7.38
N THR A 196 -8.29 -8.30 6.87
CA THR A 196 -8.75 -7.29 5.90
C THR A 196 -8.68 -7.75 4.44
N ASN A 197 -8.06 -8.91 4.17
CA ASN A 197 -7.85 -9.41 2.81
C ASN A 197 -9.18 -9.80 2.12
N ASP A 198 -9.25 -9.51 0.82
CA ASP A 198 -10.40 -9.84 -0.03
C ASP A 198 -9.91 -10.53 -1.31
N PRO A 199 -9.68 -11.86 -1.28
CA PRO A 199 -9.10 -12.61 -2.39
C PRO A 199 -10.04 -12.80 -3.60
N ASP A 200 -11.24 -12.21 -3.56
CA ASP A 200 -12.31 -12.35 -4.55
C ASP A 200 -12.85 -13.79 -4.69
N GLU A 201 -13.83 -13.99 -5.59
CA GLU A 201 -14.47 -15.27 -5.86
C GLU A 201 -13.92 -15.98 -7.10
N THR A 202 -13.85 -17.32 -7.04
CA THR A 202 -13.40 -18.13 -8.19
C THR A 202 -14.48 -18.23 -9.27
N THR A 203 -14.21 -17.74 -10.48
CA THR A 203 -15.17 -17.75 -11.61
C THR A 203 -14.86 -18.76 -12.72
N ILE A 204 -13.65 -19.32 -12.75
CA ILE A 204 -13.15 -20.14 -13.87
C ILE A 204 -13.94 -21.45 -14.07
N ALA A 205 -14.49 -22.04 -13.00
CA ALA A 205 -15.25 -23.28 -13.07
C ALA A 205 -16.48 -23.14 -13.99
N GLY A 206 -17.22 -22.03 -13.85
CA GLY A 206 -18.38 -21.76 -14.70
C GLY A 206 -18.00 -21.53 -16.17
N ALA A 207 -16.87 -20.88 -16.43
CA ALA A 207 -16.36 -20.67 -17.78
C ALA A 207 -15.92 -21.99 -18.45
N MET A 208 -15.22 -22.85 -17.72
CA MET A 208 -14.79 -24.17 -18.22
C MET A 208 -15.97 -25.08 -18.56
N LEU A 209 -17.03 -25.09 -17.74
CA LEU A 209 -18.25 -25.84 -18.02
C LEU A 209 -18.91 -25.38 -19.33
N ARG A 210 -19.05 -24.06 -19.53
CA ARG A 210 -19.63 -23.49 -20.77
C ARG A 210 -18.81 -23.86 -22.01
N GLN A 211 -17.48 -23.75 -21.93
CA GLN A 211 -16.58 -24.09 -23.05
C GLN A 211 -16.61 -25.59 -23.39
N THR A 212 -16.68 -26.46 -22.37
CA THR A 212 -16.78 -27.90 -22.58
C THR A 212 -18.11 -28.28 -23.25
N ALA A 213 -19.22 -27.69 -22.81
CA ALA A 213 -20.53 -27.87 -23.45
C ALA A 213 -20.54 -27.39 -24.90
N GLY A 214 -19.92 -26.24 -25.20
CA GLY A 214 -19.77 -25.71 -26.57
C GLY A 214 -19.01 -26.68 -27.48
N LYS A 215 -17.87 -27.20 -27.04
CA LYS A 215 -17.09 -28.20 -27.80
C LYS A 215 -17.86 -29.49 -28.07
N VAL A 216 -18.62 -29.98 -27.09
CA VAL A 216 -19.47 -31.14 -27.31
C VAL A 216 -20.47 -30.83 -28.42
N LYS A 217 -21.16 -29.69 -28.36
CA LYS A 217 -22.12 -29.27 -29.40
C LYS A 217 -21.49 -29.18 -30.79
N ASP A 218 -20.30 -28.60 -30.90
CA ASP A 218 -19.57 -28.47 -32.18
C ASP A 218 -19.12 -29.84 -32.74
N MET A 219 -18.94 -30.86 -31.89
CA MET A 219 -18.61 -32.22 -32.32
C MET A 219 -19.83 -33.05 -32.77
N VAL A 220 -21.05 -32.67 -32.33
CA VAL A 220 -22.30 -33.37 -32.70
C VAL A 220 -23.12 -32.62 -33.77
N SER A 221 -22.61 -31.49 -34.28
CA SER A 221 -23.19 -30.70 -35.37
C SER A 221 -22.40 -30.89 -36.65
#